data_AF-A0A537HXK8-F1
#
_entry.id   AF-A0A537HXK8-F1
#
_cell.length_a   1.000
_cell.length_b   1.000
_cell.length_c   1.000
_cell.angle_alpha   90.00
_cell.angle_beta   90.00
_cell.angle_gamma   90.00
#
_symmetry.space_group_name_H-M   'P 1'
#
loop_
_entity.id
_entity.type
_entity.pdbx_description
1 polymer ?
#
loop_
_entity_poly.entity_id
_entity_poly.type
_entity_poly.pdbx_seq_one_letter_code
_entity_poly.pdbx_strand_id
1 'polypeptide(L)'
;MDTRFDIAELRKNYSASWYEAVNSGRFILSYHIDDWNQKLNAVEKRTYHDIRFIGLQLYPIFPVSDDQYLHFANPFKMVGIEIVYKNSPELLIERKTKLLEGLGWKIYTINSENTYHTIEEFFRIKRKDKSLEWEELDGELASLFSEKYHTKSAPCLLYYLQQKYFENIDA
;
A
#
# COMPACT_ATOMS: atom_id res chain seq x y z
N MET A 1 17.31 -15.59 -1.59
CA MET A 1 16.06 -15.26 -0.87
C MET A 1 16.41 -14.16 0.12
N ASP A 2 15.61 -13.11 0.15
CA ASP A 2 15.76 -12.03 1.12
C ASP A 2 15.45 -12.60 2.52
N THR A 3 16.48 -12.76 3.36
CA THR A 3 16.37 -13.37 4.70
C THR A 3 15.85 -12.39 5.76
N ARG A 4 15.43 -11.18 5.36
CA ARG A 4 14.94 -10.15 6.29
C ARG A 4 13.65 -10.54 7.01
N PHE A 5 12.86 -11.46 6.46
CA PHE A 5 11.54 -11.82 6.98
C PHE A 5 11.38 -13.33 7.12
N ASP A 6 10.93 -13.76 8.29
CA ASP A 6 10.42 -15.12 8.49
C ASP A 6 8.94 -15.15 8.04
N ILE A 7 8.72 -15.54 6.79
CA ILE A 7 7.37 -15.56 6.18
C ILE A 7 6.43 -16.55 6.89
N ALA A 8 6.96 -17.63 7.45
CA ALA A 8 6.17 -18.61 8.19
C ALA A 8 5.69 -18.02 9.52
N GLU A 9 6.56 -17.33 10.25
CA GLU A 9 6.21 -16.62 11.48
C GLU A 9 5.22 -15.49 11.20
N LEU A 10 5.47 -14.65 10.18
CA LEU A 10 4.56 -13.58 9.79
C LEU A 10 3.18 -14.10 9.44
N ARG A 11 3.08 -15.20 8.69
CA ARG A 11 1.79 -15.82 8.39
C ARG A 11 1.09 -16.28 9.64
N LYS A 12 1.79 -16.95 10.56
CA LYS A 12 1.19 -17.41 11.83
C LYS A 12 0.61 -16.22 12.59
N ASN A 13 1.35 -15.13 12.71
CA ASN A 13 0.91 -13.94 13.44
C ASN A 13 -0.26 -13.24 12.75
N TYR A 14 -0.20 -13.04 11.43
CA TYR A 14 -1.33 -12.48 10.66
C TYR A 14 -2.57 -13.37 10.72
N SER A 15 -2.41 -14.69 10.71
CA SER A 15 -3.53 -15.63 10.83
C SER A 15 -4.20 -15.51 12.19
N ALA A 16 -3.42 -15.41 13.28
CA ALA A 16 -3.97 -15.19 14.62
C ALA A 16 -4.79 -13.88 14.67
N SER A 17 -4.24 -12.79 14.15
CA SER A 17 -4.94 -11.50 14.06
C SER A 17 -6.18 -11.55 13.17
N TRP A 18 -6.15 -12.33 12.08
CA TRP A 18 -7.31 -12.53 11.20
C TRP A 18 -8.43 -13.27 11.92
N TYR A 19 -8.13 -14.35 12.64
CA TYR A 19 -9.14 -15.08 13.42
C TYR A 19 -9.79 -14.18 14.47
N GLU A 20 -9.02 -13.32 15.16
CA GLU A 20 -9.55 -12.33 16.09
C GLU A 20 -10.46 -11.30 15.40
N ALA A 21 -10.04 -10.78 14.25
CA ALA A 21 -10.81 -9.82 13.45
C ALA A 21 -12.16 -10.41 13.01
N VAL A 22 -12.16 -11.65 12.52
CA VAL A 22 -13.38 -12.37 12.11
C VAL A 22 -14.29 -12.63 13.32
N ASN A 23 -13.75 -13.13 14.43
CA ASN A 23 -14.53 -13.45 15.63
C ASN A 23 -15.14 -12.21 16.29
N SER A 24 -14.47 -11.07 16.23
CA SER A 24 -14.95 -9.80 16.78
C SER A 24 -15.86 -9.02 15.84
N GLY A 25 -15.98 -9.44 14.57
CA GLY A 25 -16.68 -8.68 13.52
C GLY A 25 -15.99 -7.38 13.12
N ARG A 26 -14.75 -7.15 13.57
CA ARG A 26 -13.94 -5.96 13.24
C ARG A 26 -12.86 -6.37 12.26
N PHE A 27 -13.11 -6.16 10.96
CA PHE A 27 -12.22 -6.56 9.86
C PHE A 27 -10.95 -5.68 9.74
N ILE A 28 -10.17 -5.63 10.82
CA ILE A 28 -8.92 -4.88 10.94
C ILE A 28 -7.88 -5.80 11.59
N LEU A 29 -6.72 -5.94 10.96
CA LEU A 29 -5.57 -6.64 11.53
C LEU A 29 -4.70 -5.71 12.37
N SER A 30 -3.91 -6.31 13.25
CA SER A 30 -2.90 -5.59 14.04
C SER A 30 -1.76 -5.09 13.14
N TYR A 31 -1.28 -3.87 13.40
CA TYR A 31 0.00 -3.41 12.84
C TYR A 31 1.20 -3.85 13.67
N HIS A 32 0.98 -4.41 14.85
CA HIS A 32 2.04 -4.83 15.78
C HIS A 32 2.39 -6.32 15.63
N ILE A 33 2.25 -6.82 14.40
CA ILE A 33 2.61 -8.20 14.02
C ILE A 33 4.12 -8.42 14.12
N ASP A 34 4.91 -7.34 13.97
CA ASP A 34 6.36 -7.35 14.02
C ASP A 34 6.89 -5.93 14.35
N ASP A 35 8.20 -5.81 14.59
CA ASP A 35 8.89 -4.51 14.69
C ASP A 35 9.27 -3.99 13.29
N TRP A 36 8.27 -3.47 12.59
CA TRP A 36 8.42 -2.94 11.23
C TRP A 36 9.44 -1.80 11.13
N ASN A 37 9.63 -1.02 12.20
CA ASN A 37 10.63 0.04 12.21
C ASN A 37 12.05 -0.50 12.13
N GLN A 38 12.30 -1.74 12.56
CA GLN A 38 13.61 -2.39 12.46
C GLN A 38 13.78 -3.23 11.19
N LYS A 39 12.70 -3.80 10.64
CA LYS A 39 12.78 -4.74 9.51
C LYS A 39 12.61 -4.09 8.12
N LEU A 40 11.83 -3.02 8.02
CA LEU A 40 11.57 -2.35 6.74
C LEU A 40 12.78 -1.50 6.30
N ASN A 41 13.09 -1.58 5.00
CA ASN A 41 14.06 -0.70 4.36
C ASN A 41 13.53 0.74 4.23
N ALA A 42 14.35 1.69 3.76
CA ALA A 42 13.98 3.10 3.73
C ALA A 42 12.69 3.40 2.93
N VAL A 43 12.51 2.76 1.77
CA VAL A 43 11.34 2.97 0.90
C VAL A 43 10.09 2.34 1.52
N GLU A 44 10.22 1.10 2.01
CA GLU A 44 9.15 0.41 2.74
C GLU A 44 8.73 1.21 3.97
N LYS A 45 9.69 1.68 4.78
CA LYS A 45 9.43 2.42 6.02
C LYS A 45 8.73 3.74 5.75
N ARG A 46 9.16 4.49 4.74
CA ARG A 46 8.46 5.72 4.32
C ARG A 46 7.01 5.40 3.92
N THR A 47 6.82 4.42 3.03
CA THR A 47 5.50 4.02 2.57
C THR A 47 4.62 3.55 3.75
N TYR A 48 5.19 2.82 4.70
CA TYR A 48 4.52 2.39 5.92
C TYR A 48 4.07 3.57 6.78
N HIS A 49 4.94 4.57 6.99
CA HIS A 49 4.58 5.78 7.72
C HIS A 49 3.48 6.57 7.00
N ASP A 50 3.55 6.70 5.68
CA ASP A 50 2.54 7.39 4.88
C ASP A 50 1.18 6.67 4.99
N ILE A 51 1.16 5.34 4.83
CA ILE A 51 -0.02 4.48 5.03
C ILE A 51 -0.63 4.69 6.43
N ARG A 52 0.21 4.68 7.47
CA ARG A 52 -0.21 4.85 8.86
C ARG A 52 -0.74 6.26 9.12
N PHE A 53 -0.12 7.28 8.54
CA PHE A 53 -0.48 8.68 8.70
C PHE A 53 -1.88 8.96 8.14
N ILE A 54 -2.20 8.42 6.95
CA ILE A 54 -3.51 8.60 6.33
C ILE A 54 -4.57 7.57 6.78
N GLY A 55 -4.24 6.70 7.74
CA GLY A 55 -5.19 5.72 8.29
C GLY A 55 -5.55 4.57 7.35
N LEU A 56 -4.73 4.28 6.34
CA LEU A 56 -4.96 3.18 5.40
C LEU A 56 -4.70 1.82 6.04
N GLN A 57 -5.69 0.93 6.00
CA GLN A 57 -5.60 -0.44 6.53
C GLN A 57 -4.81 -1.38 5.60
N LEU A 58 -3.61 -1.01 5.18
CA LEU A 58 -2.68 -1.83 4.41
C LEU A 58 -1.53 -2.33 5.30
N TYR A 59 -1.40 -3.64 5.42
CA TYR A 59 -0.49 -4.29 6.37
C TYR A 59 0.85 -4.67 5.69
N PRO A 60 2.00 -4.38 6.31
CA PRO A 60 3.32 -4.58 5.70
C PRO A 60 3.70 -6.06 5.56
N ILE A 61 4.44 -6.38 4.49
CA ILE A 61 5.01 -7.71 4.22
C ILE A 61 3.96 -8.81 4.40
N PHE A 62 2.80 -8.60 3.77
CA PHE A 62 1.65 -9.48 3.94
C PHE A 62 1.85 -10.78 3.16
N PRO A 63 1.89 -11.95 3.82
CA PRO A 63 2.14 -13.22 3.16
C PRO A 63 0.96 -13.64 2.28
N VAL A 64 1.24 -13.97 1.02
CA VAL A 64 0.24 -14.45 0.04
C VAL A 64 0.48 -15.89 -0.40
N SER A 65 1.70 -16.40 -0.23
CA SER A 65 2.09 -17.81 -0.35
C SER A 65 3.23 -18.12 0.60
N ASP A 66 3.73 -19.37 0.58
CA ASP A 66 4.76 -19.84 1.54
C ASP A 66 6.08 -19.09 1.40
N ASP A 67 6.33 -18.59 0.20
CA ASP A 67 7.55 -17.93 -0.24
C ASP A 67 7.31 -16.53 -0.82
N GLN A 68 6.07 -16.06 -0.87
CA GLN A 68 5.71 -14.76 -1.43
C GLN A 68 4.89 -13.92 -0.46
N TYR A 69 5.17 -12.63 -0.49
CA TYR A 69 4.44 -11.60 0.23
C TYR A 69 4.19 -10.40 -0.68
N LEU A 70 3.18 -9.61 -0.41
CA LEU A 70 3.02 -8.26 -0.94
C LEU A 70 3.64 -7.27 0.03
N HIS A 71 4.25 -6.20 -0.47
CA HIS A 71 4.91 -5.21 0.39
C HIS A 71 3.92 -4.57 1.36
N PHE A 72 2.69 -4.31 0.90
CA PHE A 72 1.57 -3.94 1.75
C PHE A 72 0.28 -4.56 1.22
N ALA A 73 -0.62 -5.03 2.09
CA ALA A 73 -1.90 -5.57 1.63
C ALA A 73 -3.03 -5.43 2.65
N ASN A 74 -4.27 -5.34 2.15
CA ASN A 74 -5.47 -5.56 2.93
C ASN A 74 -6.15 -6.85 2.43
N PRO A 75 -6.13 -7.93 3.21
CA PRO A 75 -6.73 -9.20 2.80
C PRO A 75 -8.26 -9.21 2.80
N PHE A 76 -8.92 -8.34 3.57
CA PHE A 76 -10.39 -8.25 3.57
C PHE A 76 -10.93 -7.59 2.31
N LYS A 77 -10.16 -6.65 1.74
CA LYS A 77 -10.50 -5.95 0.49
C LYS A 77 -9.82 -6.56 -0.74
N MET A 78 -8.94 -7.53 -0.56
CA MET A 78 -8.12 -8.14 -1.62
C MET A 78 -7.34 -7.10 -2.42
N VAL A 79 -6.81 -6.07 -1.74
CA VAL A 79 -6.01 -5.00 -2.35
C VAL A 79 -4.59 -5.08 -1.83
N GLY A 80 -3.59 -4.90 -2.70
CA GLY A 80 -2.21 -4.83 -2.25
C GLY A 80 -1.30 -3.96 -3.12
N ILE A 81 -0.13 -3.71 -2.57
CA ILE A 81 0.93 -2.90 -3.16
C ILE A 81 2.18 -3.76 -3.26
N GLU A 82 2.80 -3.71 -4.43
CA GLU A 82 4.13 -4.22 -4.68
C GLU A 82 5.10 -3.07 -4.93
N ILE A 83 6.22 -3.01 -4.20
CA ILE A 83 7.28 -2.03 -4.48
C ILE A 83 8.24 -2.63 -5.51
N VAL A 84 8.45 -1.90 -6.60
CA VAL A 84 9.38 -2.22 -7.67
C VAL A 84 10.65 -1.42 -7.47
N TYR A 85 11.76 -2.10 -7.18
CA TYR A 85 13.07 -1.50 -7.05
C TYR A 85 13.79 -1.43 -8.40
N LYS A 86 14.78 -0.54 -8.52
CA LYS A 86 15.57 -0.34 -9.74
C LYS A 86 16.11 -1.64 -10.36
N ASN A 87 16.52 -2.59 -9.51
CA ASN A 87 17.08 -3.88 -9.92
C ASN A 87 16.10 -5.05 -9.72
N SER A 88 14.81 -4.76 -9.53
CA SER A 88 13.80 -5.80 -9.39
C SER A 88 13.65 -6.57 -10.70
N PRO A 89 13.53 -7.91 -10.65
CA PRO A 89 13.28 -8.71 -11.84
C PRO A 89 11.84 -8.52 -12.34
N GLU A 90 11.64 -7.62 -13.31
CA GLU A 90 10.31 -7.21 -13.81
C GLU A 90 9.41 -8.39 -14.19
N LEU A 91 9.94 -9.39 -14.91
CA LEU A 91 9.19 -10.59 -15.30
C LEU A 91 8.69 -11.42 -14.11
N LEU A 92 9.43 -11.45 -12.99
CA LEU A 92 8.97 -12.16 -11.79
C LEU A 92 7.86 -11.38 -11.09
N ILE A 93 7.98 -10.05 -11.04
CA ILE A 93 6.93 -9.19 -10.50
C ILE A 93 5.65 -9.33 -11.33
N GLU A 94 5.74 -9.22 -12.65
CA GLU A 94 4.59 -9.35 -13.56
C GLU A 94 3.90 -10.71 -13.42
N ARG A 95 4.67 -11.80 -13.32
CA ARG A 95 4.12 -13.14 -13.10
C ARG A 95 3.40 -13.24 -11.76
N LYS A 96 4.00 -12.73 -10.69
CA LYS A 96 3.41 -12.71 -9.35
C LYS A 96 2.12 -11.89 -9.32
N THR A 97 2.11 -10.67 -9.88
CA THR A 97 0.93 -9.82 -9.89
C THR A 97 -0.20 -10.44 -10.70
N LYS A 98 0.08 -10.96 -11.91
CA LYS A 98 -0.93 -11.65 -12.73
C LYS A 98 -1.52 -12.89 -12.04
N LEU A 99 -0.69 -13.66 -11.35
CA LEU A 99 -1.17 -14.81 -10.58
C LEU A 99 -2.13 -14.38 -9.48
N LEU A 100 -1.76 -13.37 -8.68
CA LEU A 100 -2.60 -12.85 -7.60
C LEU A 100 -3.88 -12.20 -8.13
N GLU A 101 -3.82 -11.49 -9.25
CA GLU A 101 -4.99 -10.95 -9.93
C GLU A 101 -5.97 -12.05 -10.36
N GLY A 102 -5.45 -13.18 -10.85
CA GLY A 102 -6.25 -14.37 -11.15
C GLY A 102 -6.93 -14.98 -9.91
N LEU A 103 -6.42 -14.70 -8.71
CA LEU A 103 -7.01 -15.06 -7.43
C LEU A 103 -7.92 -13.96 -6.84
N GLY A 104 -8.21 -12.91 -7.62
CA GLY A 104 -9.12 -11.83 -7.23
C GLY A 104 -8.45 -10.62 -6.56
N TRP A 105 -7.12 -10.61 -6.43
CA TRP A 105 -6.42 -9.44 -5.89
C TRP A 105 -6.42 -8.26 -6.86
N LYS A 106 -6.43 -7.04 -6.31
CA LYS A 106 -6.09 -5.79 -7.01
C LYS A 106 -4.70 -5.37 -6.56
N ILE A 107 -3.71 -5.57 -7.42
CA ILE A 107 -2.32 -5.25 -7.11
C ILE A 107 -1.91 -3.95 -7.79
N TYR A 108 -1.37 -3.03 -7.02
CA TYR A 108 -0.82 -1.78 -7.48
C TYR A 108 0.69 -1.79 -7.30
N THR A 109 1.42 -1.11 -8.18
CA THR A 109 2.87 -1.03 -8.08
C THR A 109 3.33 0.36 -7.68
N ILE A 110 4.32 0.42 -6.78
CA ILE A 110 5.07 1.64 -6.48
C ILE A 110 6.46 1.46 -7.08
N ASN A 111 6.86 2.32 -8.01
CA ASN A 111 8.27 2.41 -8.34
C ASN A 111 9.00 3.12 -7.19
N SER A 112 10.00 2.45 -6.61
CA SER A 112 10.83 2.96 -5.51
C SER A 112 11.54 4.29 -5.82
N GLU A 113 11.75 4.61 -7.10
CA GLU A 113 12.34 5.88 -7.53
C GLU A 113 11.34 7.05 -7.48
N ASN A 114 10.03 6.76 -7.37
CA ASN A 114 8.95 7.74 -7.37
C ASN A 114 8.35 7.98 -5.96
N THR A 115 9.06 7.57 -4.91
CA THR A 115 8.58 7.73 -3.51
C THR A 115 9.11 8.98 -2.84
N TYR A 116 9.90 9.83 -3.51
CA TYR A 116 10.61 10.92 -2.84
C TYR A 116 9.77 12.16 -2.55
N HIS A 117 8.71 12.38 -3.32
CA HIS A 117 7.86 13.55 -3.17
C HIS A 117 6.70 13.29 -2.20
N THR A 118 6.30 14.31 -1.45
CA THR A 118 4.98 14.31 -0.80
C THR A 118 3.88 14.53 -1.85
N ILE A 119 2.61 14.37 -1.47
CA ILE A 119 1.50 14.62 -2.41
C ILE A 119 1.43 16.09 -2.80
N GLU A 120 1.72 16.99 -1.86
CA GLU A 120 1.75 18.45 -2.03
C GLU A 120 2.86 18.85 -3.00
N GLU A 121 4.07 18.30 -2.82
CA GLU A 121 5.20 18.54 -3.73
C GLU A 121 4.90 18.03 -5.14
N PHE A 122 4.33 16.82 -5.24
CA PHE A 122 3.98 16.25 -6.53
C PHE A 122 2.85 17.06 -7.22
N PHE A 123 1.87 17.53 -6.45
CA PHE A 123 0.83 18.42 -6.92
C PHE A 123 1.39 19.73 -7.45
N ARG A 124 2.30 20.40 -6.72
CA ARG A 124 3.01 21.61 -7.17
C ARG A 124 3.74 21.42 -8.50
N ILE A 125 4.32 20.24 -8.73
CA ILE A 125 5.01 19.91 -9.99
C ILE A 125 4.03 19.75 -11.15
N LYS A 126 2.80 19.27 -10.91
CA LYS A 126 1.83 18.93 -11.95
C LYS A 126 0.72 19.95 -12.16
N ARG A 127 0.48 20.85 -11.19
CA ARG A 127 -0.57 21.86 -11.27
C ARG A 127 -0.30 22.83 -12.41
N LYS A 128 -1.38 23.21 -13.11
CA LYS A 128 -1.32 24.25 -14.13
C LYS A 128 -1.40 25.64 -13.50
N ASP A 129 -2.31 25.78 -12.54
CA ASP A 129 -2.47 26.99 -11.75
C ASP A 129 -1.47 26.98 -10.59
N LYS A 130 -0.63 28.01 -10.49
CA LYS A 130 0.39 28.11 -9.45
C LYS A 130 -0.12 28.71 -8.14
N SER A 131 -1.32 29.31 -8.10
CA SER A 131 -1.89 29.81 -6.85
C SER A 131 -2.63 28.74 -6.05
N LEU A 132 -3.01 27.62 -6.67
CA LEU A 132 -3.75 26.55 -6.02
C LEU A 132 -2.81 25.60 -5.28
N GLU A 133 -2.98 25.42 -3.97
CA GLU A 133 -2.28 24.45 -3.13
C GLU A 133 -3.08 23.16 -2.93
N TRP A 134 -2.44 22.09 -2.45
CA TRP A 134 -3.07 20.77 -2.31
C TRP A 134 -4.19 20.81 -1.26
N GLU A 135 -3.94 21.50 -0.15
CA GLU A 135 -4.84 21.66 0.98
C GLU A 135 -6.09 22.48 0.64
N GLU A 136 -6.07 23.19 -0.49
CA GLU A 136 -7.18 23.98 -1.01
C GLU A 136 -8.07 23.18 -1.98
N LEU A 137 -7.65 21.97 -2.37
CA LEU A 137 -8.47 21.11 -3.19
C LEU A 137 -9.64 20.57 -2.37
N ASP A 138 -10.84 20.64 -2.95
CA ASP A 138 -11.95 19.85 -2.45
C ASP A 138 -11.72 18.35 -2.69
N GLY A 139 -12.54 17.50 -2.04
CA GLY A 139 -12.40 16.05 -2.12
C GLY A 139 -12.55 15.49 -3.55
N GLU A 140 -13.32 16.13 -4.42
CA GLU A 140 -13.51 15.69 -5.80
C GLU A 140 -12.27 15.98 -6.65
N LEU A 141 -11.73 17.18 -6.57
CA LEU A 141 -10.51 17.57 -7.28
C LEU A 141 -9.29 16.79 -6.79
N ALA A 142 -9.17 16.58 -5.48
CA ALA A 142 -8.12 15.74 -4.90
C ALA A 142 -8.22 14.28 -5.38
N SER A 143 -9.44 13.75 -5.49
CA SER A 143 -9.71 12.41 -6.01
C SER A 143 -9.36 12.29 -7.49
N LEU A 144 -9.79 13.23 -8.34
CA LEU A 144 -9.46 13.26 -9.76
C LEU A 144 -7.96 13.39 -10.01
N PHE A 145 -7.27 14.19 -9.20
CA PHE A 145 -5.82 14.33 -9.28
C PHE A 145 -5.14 13.00 -8.93
N SER A 146 -5.52 12.40 -7.81
CA SER A 146 -4.97 11.13 -7.34
C SER A 146 -5.23 9.99 -8.33
N GLU A 147 -6.44 9.88 -8.87
CA GLU A 147 -6.78 8.90 -9.90
C GLU A 147 -5.93 9.09 -11.17
N LYS A 148 -5.71 10.33 -11.61
CA LYS A 148 -4.89 10.61 -12.80
C LYS A 148 -3.41 10.24 -12.62
N TYR A 149 -2.89 10.33 -11.40
CA TYR A 149 -1.46 10.23 -11.12
C TYR A 149 -1.05 9.05 -10.22
N HIS A 150 -1.96 8.16 -9.82
CA HIS A 150 -1.68 7.05 -8.90
C HIS A 150 -0.57 6.10 -9.41
N THR A 151 -0.41 5.91 -10.72
CA THR A 151 0.67 5.08 -11.29
C THR A 151 2.03 5.78 -11.35
N LYS A 152 2.09 7.07 -11.02
CA LYS A 152 3.29 7.93 -11.17
C LYS A 152 3.83 8.44 -9.85
N SER A 153 3.07 8.32 -8.76
CA SER A 153 3.41 8.87 -7.46
C SER A 153 2.85 7.98 -6.35
N ALA A 154 3.70 7.53 -5.43
CA ALA A 154 3.27 6.73 -4.29
C ALA A 154 2.23 7.46 -3.42
N PRO A 155 2.41 8.73 -3.02
CA PRO A 155 1.36 9.45 -2.31
C PRO A 155 0.02 9.51 -3.05
N CYS A 156 0.02 9.74 -4.37
CA CYS A 156 -1.21 9.72 -5.18
C CYS A 156 -1.85 8.33 -5.19
N LEU A 157 -1.05 7.26 -5.22
CA LEU A 157 -1.57 5.90 -5.09
C LEU A 157 -2.24 5.67 -3.74
N LEU A 158 -1.57 6.03 -2.65
CA LEU A 158 -2.13 5.84 -1.32
C LEU A 158 -3.46 6.61 -1.16
N TYR A 159 -3.50 7.87 -1.59
CA TYR A 159 -4.75 8.65 -1.56
C TYR A 159 -5.83 8.02 -2.46
N TYR A 160 -5.49 7.60 -3.68
CA TYR A 160 -6.42 6.88 -4.56
C TYR A 160 -6.98 5.61 -3.92
N LEU A 161 -6.13 4.82 -3.26
CA LEU A 161 -6.57 3.60 -2.57
C LEU A 161 -7.51 3.94 -1.41
N GLN A 162 -7.19 4.97 -0.63
CA GLN A 162 -8.02 5.47 0.47
C GLN A 162 -9.43 5.78 -0.02
N GLN A 163 -9.55 6.64 -1.02
CA GLN A 163 -10.82 7.03 -1.64
C GLN A 163 -11.59 5.83 -2.20
N LYS A 164 -10.90 4.99 -3.00
CA LYS A 164 -11.55 3.90 -3.73
C LYS A 164 -11.99 2.73 -2.87
N TYR A 165 -11.21 2.41 -1.84
CA TYR A 165 -11.39 1.16 -1.09
C TYR A 165 -11.70 1.36 0.39
N PHE A 166 -11.35 2.50 1.00
CA PHE A 166 -11.39 2.66 2.47
C PHE A 166 -12.31 3.78 2.96
N GLU A 167 -12.68 4.77 2.14
CA GLU A 167 -13.57 5.86 2.56
C GLU A 167 -15.07 5.53 2.49
N ASN A 168 -15.44 4.32 2.06
CA ASN A 168 -16.82 3.82 2.16
C ASN A 168 -17.11 3.10 3.49
N ILE A 169 -16.52 3.53 4.60
CA ILE A 169 -16.87 3.06 5.95
C ILE A 169 -17.60 4.20 6.66
N ASP A 170 -18.75 4.57 6.11
CA ASP A 170 -19.92 5.17 6.78
C ASP A 170 -20.93 5.61 5.69
N ALA A 171 -21.76 4.66 5.25
CA ALA A 171 -23.07 4.89 4.63
C ALA A 171 -24.02 3.76 5.05
#